data_AF-A0A2A9FU18-F1
#
_entry.id   AF-A0A2A9FU18-F1
#
_cell.length_a   1.000
_cell.length_b   1.000
_cell.length_c   1.000
_cell.angle_alpha   90.00
_cell.angle_beta   90.00
_cell.angle_gamma   90.00
#
_symmetry.space_group_name_H-M   'P 1'
#
loop_
_entity.id
_entity.type
_entity.pdbx_description
1 polymer ?
#
loop_
_entity_poly.entity_id
_entity_poly.type
_entity_poly.pdbx_seq_one_letter_code
_entity_poly.pdbx_strand_id
1 'polypeptide(L)'
;MLPTTFCARSIETIDTQWQAVFNDYWPAYKAWYGQKKRADINPAELRQAQRQLLAVMPEMQPLYERFLEASNDCPVAAQFLTGHQPPAYLVSCSQAVLLNEEPLLIRNYDLSPDISENLVTQSNWLGQEIIGTNECLWGLNDGMNTSGLVASLTFGGSNKVGKGFGIPFIMRYVLQTCGNVRQAIKVLQRVPSHMAYNVTLVDRQGDFATVMLVPDQPAIVTRERCITNHQTQVTWPQQAVFSKTVERKQFLDELLAGKKIKEPQLRSAFLAAPLLSGNYQQQFGTVYTAVYKPLSGTMSYNWPGEKAWQHSFADFKASDKTVSLGKPAGLKVQENVTVVPANPTPYVESDYNLPASTRQQLLQSLVYLPASVVGQPEALETLKQRLRSEKSFCWKDYADQVARVWHYPVHSVCRPPAGRSAFRRHPGVSICGYALSARTAPNSASCRTPVSALKI
;
A
#
# COMPACT_ATOMS: atom_id res chain seq x y z
N MET A 1 -10.40 16.11 3.26
CA MET A 1 -10.09 16.00 1.82
C MET A 1 -8.58 16.08 1.69
N LEU A 2 -7.96 15.12 1.03
CA LEU A 2 -6.51 15.03 0.90
C LEU A 2 -6.14 15.32 -0.56
N PRO A 3 -5.66 16.53 -0.90
CA PRO A 3 -5.16 16.78 -2.24
C PRO A 3 -3.94 15.89 -2.48
N THR A 4 -4.01 15.07 -3.52
CA THR A 4 -2.97 14.08 -3.85
C THR A 4 -2.61 14.26 -5.32
N THR A 5 -1.32 14.47 -5.60
CA THR A 5 -0.80 14.63 -6.95
C THR A 5 -0.21 13.32 -7.43
N PHE A 6 -0.66 12.88 -8.61
CA PHE A 6 -0.11 11.77 -9.35
C PHE A 6 0.75 12.29 -10.49
N CYS A 7 1.87 11.63 -10.74
CA CYS A 7 2.84 12.01 -11.76
C CYS A 7 3.00 10.85 -12.77
N ALA A 8 3.00 11.16 -14.05
CA ALA A 8 3.32 10.24 -15.13
C ALA A 8 4.66 10.65 -15.73
N ARG A 9 5.61 9.72 -15.81
CA ARG A 9 6.95 9.97 -16.35
C ARG A 9 7.33 8.89 -17.37
N SER A 10 7.97 9.30 -18.47
CA SER A 10 8.65 8.34 -19.35
C SER A 10 10.10 8.17 -18.88
N ILE A 11 10.55 6.92 -18.78
CA ILE A 11 11.84 6.50 -18.26
C ILE A 11 12.49 5.52 -19.24
N GLU A 12 13.16 6.07 -20.24
CA GLU A 12 13.99 5.34 -21.19
C GLU A 12 15.42 5.17 -20.64
N THR A 13 15.96 6.20 -19.98
CA THR A 13 17.35 6.23 -19.50
C THR A 13 17.43 6.11 -17.98
N ILE A 14 18.24 5.17 -17.50
CA ILE A 14 18.38 4.92 -16.05
C ILE A 14 19.28 5.98 -15.39
N ASP A 15 20.35 6.36 -16.06
CA ASP A 15 21.38 7.30 -15.63
C ASP A 15 20.88 8.74 -15.41
N THR A 16 19.77 9.12 -16.06
CA THR A 16 19.21 10.47 -15.94
C THR A 16 17.76 10.48 -15.48
N GLN A 17 16.84 9.85 -16.21
CA GLN A 17 15.40 9.93 -15.91
C GLN A 17 15.04 9.11 -14.67
N TRP A 18 15.57 7.89 -14.54
CA TRP A 18 15.35 7.11 -13.31
C TRP A 18 16.10 7.70 -12.12
N GLN A 19 17.30 8.26 -12.32
CA GLN A 19 18.02 8.94 -11.23
C GLN A 19 17.19 10.10 -10.63
N ALA A 20 16.40 10.82 -11.43
CA ALA A 20 15.45 11.81 -10.91
C ALA A 20 14.38 11.18 -10.01
N VAL A 21 13.80 10.02 -10.41
CA VAL A 21 12.90 9.24 -9.55
C VAL A 21 13.61 8.80 -8.27
N PHE A 22 14.83 8.28 -8.38
CA PHE A 22 15.61 7.91 -7.20
C PHE A 22 15.77 9.10 -6.24
N ASN A 23 16.16 10.27 -6.73
CA ASN A 23 16.35 11.46 -5.89
C ASN A 23 15.06 11.94 -5.21
N ASP A 24 13.92 11.84 -5.90
CA ASP A 24 12.62 12.26 -5.36
C ASP A 24 12.13 11.32 -4.23
N TYR A 25 12.27 10.00 -4.42
CA TYR A 25 11.61 8.99 -3.57
C TYR A 25 12.56 8.27 -2.59
N TRP A 26 13.85 8.19 -2.89
CA TRP A 26 14.82 7.46 -2.06
C TRP A 26 14.92 7.95 -0.61
N PRO A 27 14.85 9.25 -0.29
CA PRO A 27 14.90 9.68 1.11
C PRO A 27 13.85 9.01 2.00
N ALA A 28 12.61 8.87 1.50
CA ALA A 28 11.53 8.21 2.21
C ALA A 28 11.78 6.69 2.34
N TYR A 29 12.17 6.02 1.25
CA TYR A 29 12.50 4.60 1.28
C TYR A 29 13.69 4.29 2.18
N LYS A 30 14.74 5.11 2.16
CA LYS A 30 15.90 4.96 3.04
C LYS A 30 15.50 5.07 4.51
N ALA A 31 14.66 6.03 4.85
CA ALA A 31 14.15 6.19 6.22
C ALA A 31 13.31 4.97 6.65
N TRP A 32 12.37 4.53 5.81
CA TRP A 32 11.55 3.34 6.06
C TRP A 32 12.40 2.07 6.21
N TYR A 33 13.35 1.86 5.29
CA TYR A 33 14.21 0.69 5.26
C TYR A 33 15.12 0.65 6.49
N GLY A 34 15.73 1.78 6.85
CA GLY A 34 16.60 1.89 8.03
C GLY A 34 15.86 1.67 9.36
N GLN A 35 14.62 2.15 9.49
CA GLN A 35 13.79 1.89 10.69
C GLN A 35 13.50 0.40 10.89
N LYS A 36 13.37 -0.37 9.80
CA LYS A 36 12.92 -1.76 9.86
C LYS A 36 14.04 -2.80 9.80
N LYS A 37 15.15 -2.51 9.11
CA LYS A 37 16.30 -3.41 8.94
C LYS A 37 17.54 -3.04 9.77
N ARG A 38 17.47 -1.97 10.58
CA ARG A 38 18.61 -1.25 11.19
C ARG A 38 19.45 -0.53 10.12
N ALA A 39 20.07 0.58 10.49
CA ALA A 39 20.65 1.54 9.54
C ALA A 39 21.96 1.09 8.86
N ASP A 40 22.57 0.00 9.34
CA ASP A 40 23.88 -0.46 8.87
C ASP A 40 23.74 -1.47 7.74
N ILE A 41 24.56 -1.29 6.70
CA ILE A 41 24.71 -2.25 5.61
C ILE A 41 25.25 -3.56 6.19
N ASN A 42 24.63 -4.68 5.85
CA ASN A 42 25.19 -6.00 6.10
C ASN A 42 25.83 -6.51 4.78
N PRO A 43 27.17 -6.45 4.60
CA PRO A 43 27.81 -6.86 3.35
C PRO A 43 27.59 -8.33 3.00
N ALA A 44 27.38 -9.20 4.00
CA ALA A 44 27.06 -10.60 3.75
C ALA A 44 25.63 -10.76 3.20
N GLU A 45 24.66 -10.02 3.74
CA GLU A 45 23.29 -9.99 3.20
C GLU A 45 23.25 -9.40 1.79
N LEU A 46 23.98 -8.32 1.51
CA LEU A 46 24.06 -7.75 0.17
C LEU A 46 24.61 -8.78 -0.84
N ARG A 47 25.73 -9.44 -0.54
CA ARG A 47 26.28 -10.49 -1.39
C ARG A 47 25.31 -11.65 -1.60
N GLN A 48 24.60 -12.05 -0.54
CA GLN A 48 23.58 -13.09 -0.63
C GLN A 48 22.43 -12.64 -1.54
N ALA A 49 21.94 -11.41 -1.37
CA ALA A 49 20.85 -10.84 -2.16
C ALA A 49 21.21 -10.75 -3.64
N GLN A 50 22.43 -10.31 -3.98
CA GLN A 50 22.94 -10.29 -5.35
C GLN A 50 23.03 -11.70 -5.95
N ARG A 51 23.53 -12.69 -5.19
CA ARG A 51 23.56 -14.10 -5.63
C ARG A 51 22.15 -14.64 -5.89
N GLN A 52 21.19 -14.32 -5.02
CA GLN A 52 19.80 -14.74 -5.20
C GLN A 52 19.16 -14.07 -6.41
N LEU A 53 19.42 -12.78 -6.64
CA LEU A 53 18.96 -12.06 -7.82
C LEU A 53 19.46 -12.76 -9.10
N LEU A 54 20.75 -13.05 -9.18
CA LEU A 54 21.34 -13.75 -10.31
C LEU A 54 20.79 -15.17 -10.50
N ALA A 55 20.58 -15.91 -9.41
CA ALA A 55 20.07 -17.28 -9.49
C ALA A 55 18.59 -17.35 -9.91
N VAL A 56 17.77 -16.38 -9.50
CA VAL A 56 16.31 -16.43 -9.62
C VAL A 56 15.79 -15.53 -10.75
N MET A 57 16.38 -14.35 -10.96
CA MET A 57 15.97 -13.39 -11.97
C MET A 57 17.20 -12.88 -12.75
N PRO A 58 17.97 -13.77 -13.40
CA PRO A 58 19.24 -13.42 -14.04
C PRO A 58 19.11 -12.30 -15.08
N GLU A 59 17.99 -12.24 -15.79
CA GLU A 59 17.73 -11.22 -16.81
C GLU A 59 17.69 -9.79 -16.22
N MET A 60 17.47 -9.66 -14.90
CA MET A 60 17.41 -8.37 -14.22
C MET A 60 18.78 -7.87 -13.78
N GLN A 61 19.83 -8.69 -13.84
CA GLN A 61 21.18 -8.30 -13.42
C GLN A 61 21.68 -7.02 -14.12
N PRO A 62 21.58 -6.87 -15.46
CA PRO A 62 22.07 -5.64 -16.11
C PRO A 62 21.30 -4.39 -15.68
N LEU A 63 20.01 -4.52 -15.34
CA LEU A 63 19.23 -3.39 -14.82
C LEU A 63 19.67 -3.03 -13.40
N TYR A 64 19.87 -4.03 -12.54
CA TYR A 64 20.38 -3.83 -11.19
C TYR A 64 21.72 -3.09 -11.18
N GLU A 65 22.66 -3.49 -12.04
CA GLU A 65 23.97 -2.83 -12.18
C GLU A 65 23.81 -1.36 -12.60
N ARG A 66 22.95 -1.08 -13.59
CA ARG A 66 22.65 0.31 -14.00
C ARG A 66 21.98 1.15 -12.90
N PHE A 67 21.06 0.57 -12.14
CA PHE A 67 20.44 1.27 -11.00
C PHE A 67 21.44 1.53 -9.89
N LEU A 68 22.38 0.60 -9.67
CA LEU A 68 23.44 0.74 -8.68
C LEU A 68 24.36 1.92 -9.04
N GLU A 69 24.84 1.96 -10.29
CA GLU A 69 25.64 3.08 -10.82
C GLU A 69 24.87 4.41 -10.72
N ALA A 70 23.61 4.45 -11.15
CA ALA A 70 22.77 5.64 -11.09
C ALA A 70 22.48 6.11 -9.65
N SER A 71 22.55 5.21 -8.68
CA SER A 71 22.44 5.52 -7.25
C SER A 71 23.78 5.92 -6.58
N ASN A 72 24.81 6.16 -7.40
CA ASN A 72 26.17 6.49 -6.98
C ASN A 72 26.75 5.44 -6.01
N ASP A 73 26.51 4.16 -6.33
CA ASP A 73 26.96 3.00 -5.57
C ASP A 73 26.59 3.03 -4.08
N CYS A 74 25.48 3.70 -3.73
CA CYS A 74 25.03 3.80 -2.35
C CYS A 74 24.76 2.39 -1.79
N PRO A 75 25.48 1.90 -0.76
CA PRO A 75 25.38 0.47 -0.45
C PRO A 75 24.05 0.09 0.22
N VAL A 76 23.35 1.03 0.87
CA VAL A 76 21.98 0.82 1.35
C VAL A 76 21.01 0.69 0.17
N ALA A 77 21.17 1.53 -0.86
CA ALA A 77 20.39 1.43 -2.10
C ALA A 77 20.73 0.11 -2.81
N ALA A 78 22.00 -0.26 -2.89
CA ALA A 78 22.45 -1.52 -3.47
C ALA A 78 21.71 -2.72 -2.87
N GLN A 79 21.50 -2.74 -1.55
CA GLN A 79 20.75 -3.81 -0.88
C GLN A 79 19.25 -3.70 -1.16
N PHE A 80 18.65 -2.52 -1.01
CA PHE A 80 17.24 -2.27 -1.28
C PHE A 80 16.84 -2.67 -2.71
N LEU A 81 17.65 -2.26 -3.70
CA LEU A 81 17.39 -2.44 -5.12
C LEU A 81 17.47 -3.91 -5.57
N THR A 82 18.04 -4.82 -4.77
CA THR A 82 17.94 -6.27 -5.06
C THR A 82 16.51 -6.79 -4.91
N GLY A 83 15.69 -6.10 -4.11
CA GLY A 83 14.37 -6.57 -3.71
C GLY A 83 14.36 -7.84 -2.86
N HIS A 84 15.52 -8.37 -2.44
CA HIS A 84 15.60 -9.62 -1.69
C HIS A 84 15.46 -9.37 -0.19
N GLN A 85 14.53 -10.07 0.46
CA GLN A 85 14.19 -9.95 1.88
C GLN A 85 13.99 -8.49 2.35
N PRO A 86 13.09 -7.72 1.71
CA PRO A 86 12.76 -6.40 2.21
C PRO A 86 12.02 -6.50 3.56
N PRO A 87 11.92 -5.39 4.32
CA PRO A 87 10.99 -5.30 5.44
C PRO A 87 9.56 -5.68 5.04
N ALA A 88 8.77 -6.17 5.99
CA ALA A 88 7.35 -6.45 5.76
C ALA A 88 6.56 -5.17 5.46
N TYR A 89 5.68 -5.23 4.45
CA TYR A 89 4.72 -4.19 4.10
C TYR A 89 3.40 -4.80 3.61
N LEU A 90 2.31 -4.07 3.81
CA LEU A 90 0.96 -4.51 3.49
C LEU A 90 0.34 -3.58 2.45
N VAL A 91 -0.39 -4.17 1.50
CA VAL A 91 -1.12 -3.46 0.45
C VAL A 91 -2.52 -4.03 0.36
N SER A 92 -3.54 -3.22 0.63
CA SER A 92 -4.93 -3.69 0.61
C SER A 92 -5.60 -3.30 -0.70
N CYS A 93 -6.34 -4.20 -1.34
CA CYS A 93 -6.83 -4.01 -2.70
C CYS A 93 -8.10 -4.83 -2.97
N SER A 94 -8.78 -4.50 -4.07
CA SER A 94 -9.75 -5.37 -4.75
C SER A 94 -9.35 -5.48 -6.22
N GLN A 95 -9.58 -6.62 -6.84
CA GLN A 95 -9.26 -6.86 -8.25
C GLN A 95 -10.34 -7.68 -8.94
N ALA A 96 -10.55 -7.41 -10.22
CA ALA A 96 -11.40 -8.21 -11.08
C ALA A 96 -10.88 -8.22 -12.53
N VAL A 97 -11.16 -9.31 -13.23
CA VAL A 97 -10.99 -9.41 -14.68
C VAL A 97 -12.35 -9.50 -15.36
N LEU A 98 -12.43 -8.87 -16.52
CA LEU A 98 -13.58 -9.01 -17.43
C LEU A 98 -13.07 -9.53 -18.77
N LEU A 99 -13.69 -10.60 -19.26
CA LEU A 99 -13.21 -11.40 -20.40
C LEU A 99 -14.18 -11.28 -21.57
N ASN A 100 -14.49 -10.05 -21.94
CA ASN A 100 -15.34 -9.75 -23.09
C ASN A 100 -14.45 -9.58 -24.35
N GLU A 101 -14.99 -9.00 -25.42
CA GLU A 101 -14.23 -8.71 -26.66
C GLU A 101 -12.94 -7.90 -26.41
N GLU A 102 -12.95 -7.03 -25.40
CA GLU A 102 -11.76 -6.37 -24.86
C GLU A 102 -11.50 -6.96 -23.47
N PRO A 103 -10.56 -7.92 -23.31
CA PRO A 103 -10.11 -8.38 -22.01
C PRO A 103 -9.59 -7.19 -21.20
N LEU A 104 -9.86 -7.17 -19.91
CA LEU A 104 -9.33 -6.13 -19.02
C LEU A 104 -9.14 -6.62 -17.60
N LEU A 105 -8.28 -5.91 -16.89
CA LEU A 105 -8.12 -6.01 -15.45
C LEU A 105 -8.43 -4.66 -14.82
N ILE A 106 -9.22 -4.67 -13.75
CA ILE A 106 -9.49 -3.50 -12.91
C ILE A 106 -9.03 -3.77 -11.47
N ARG A 107 -8.45 -2.75 -10.82
CA ARG A 107 -8.03 -2.81 -9.42
C ARG A 107 -8.36 -1.53 -8.66
N ASN A 108 -8.62 -1.67 -7.37
CA ASN A 108 -8.42 -0.61 -6.39
C ASN A 108 -7.08 -0.81 -5.70
N TYR A 109 -6.37 0.29 -5.43
CA TYR A 109 -5.19 0.32 -4.58
C TYR A 109 -5.51 1.07 -3.29
N ASP A 110 -5.60 0.37 -2.17
CA ASP A 110 -5.93 0.93 -0.85
C ASP A 110 -4.66 1.03 0.01
N LEU A 111 -4.30 2.27 0.37
CA LEU A 111 -3.12 2.60 1.16
C LEU A 111 -3.36 3.93 1.92
N SER A 112 -2.45 4.30 2.82
CA SER A 112 -2.32 5.70 3.19
C SER A 112 -1.86 6.52 1.97
N PRO A 113 -2.58 7.59 1.59
CA PRO A 113 -2.15 8.45 0.47
C PRO A 113 -0.75 9.06 0.66
N ASP A 114 -0.34 9.30 1.91
CA ASP A 114 0.93 9.96 2.24
C ASP A 114 2.17 9.08 2.01
N ILE A 115 1.99 7.76 1.83
CA ILE A 115 3.10 6.80 1.64
C ILE A 115 3.09 6.14 0.26
N SER A 116 2.16 6.52 -0.61
CA SER A 116 2.12 6.06 -2.00
C SER A 116 3.09 6.88 -2.85
N GLU A 117 3.86 6.25 -3.74
CA GLU A 117 4.71 6.98 -4.69
C GLU A 117 3.88 7.86 -5.65
N ASN A 118 2.61 7.49 -5.88
CA ASN A 118 1.69 8.16 -6.82
C ASN A 118 2.32 8.38 -8.22
N LEU A 119 3.24 7.49 -8.59
CA LEU A 119 4.04 7.57 -9.81
C LEU A 119 3.61 6.50 -10.80
N VAL A 120 3.27 6.92 -11.99
CA VAL A 120 3.05 6.07 -13.16
C VAL A 120 4.26 6.23 -14.08
N THR A 121 4.86 5.12 -14.50
CA THR A 121 5.98 5.18 -15.45
C THR A 121 5.68 4.42 -16.72
N GLN A 122 6.07 4.99 -17.84
CA GLN A 122 6.37 4.27 -19.06
C GLN A 122 7.88 4.00 -19.06
N SER A 123 8.29 2.75 -19.20
CA SER A 123 9.69 2.35 -19.23
C SER A 123 9.94 1.39 -20.37
N ASN A 124 11.08 1.51 -21.04
CA ASN A 124 11.49 0.55 -22.06
C ASN A 124 12.88 0.01 -21.71
N TRP A 125 12.89 -1.02 -20.89
CA TRP A 125 14.11 -1.69 -20.44
C TRP A 125 14.16 -3.08 -21.06
N LEU A 126 15.36 -3.60 -21.34
CA LEU A 126 15.55 -4.94 -21.90
C LEU A 126 14.68 -5.24 -23.15
N GLY A 127 14.33 -4.21 -23.93
CA GLY A 127 13.50 -4.35 -25.14
C GLY A 127 12.00 -4.60 -24.89
N GLN A 128 11.53 -4.50 -23.65
CA GLN A 128 10.12 -4.66 -23.30
C GLN A 128 9.63 -3.37 -22.65
N GLU A 129 8.71 -2.72 -23.37
CA GLU A 129 8.04 -1.52 -22.87
C GLU A 129 6.90 -1.89 -21.90
N ILE A 130 6.82 -1.15 -20.79
CA ILE A 130 5.89 -1.35 -19.69
C ILE A 130 5.34 0.01 -19.25
N ILE A 131 4.02 0.10 -19.11
CA ILE A 131 3.35 1.18 -18.38
C ILE A 131 2.78 0.62 -17.09
N GLY A 132 3.08 1.22 -15.94
CA GLY A 132 2.55 0.76 -14.66
C GLY A 132 2.75 1.74 -13.52
N THR A 133 2.13 1.41 -12.39
CA THR A 133 2.25 2.19 -11.15
C THR A 133 3.45 1.71 -10.35
N ASN A 134 4.40 2.60 -10.11
CA ASN A 134 5.65 2.29 -9.42
C ASN A 134 5.41 2.02 -7.93
N GLU A 135 6.28 1.16 -7.40
CA GLU A 135 6.44 0.91 -5.98
C GLU A 135 7.86 0.42 -5.75
N CYS A 136 8.52 0.88 -4.69
CA CYS A 136 9.91 0.60 -4.42
C CYS A 136 10.85 1.04 -5.55
N LEU A 137 10.67 2.28 -6.02
CA LEU A 137 11.45 3.00 -7.03
C LEU A 137 11.30 2.44 -8.44
N TRP A 138 11.73 1.20 -8.65
CA TRP A 138 11.73 0.53 -9.96
C TRP A 138 10.88 -0.74 -9.97
N GLY A 139 10.30 -1.14 -8.84
CA GLY A 139 9.25 -2.16 -8.81
C GLY A 139 7.91 -1.64 -9.35
N LEU A 140 6.91 -2.52 -9.36
CA LEU A 140 5.54 -2.19 -9.80
C LEU A 140 4.50 -2.81 -8.87
N ASN A 141 3.43 -2.07 -8.56
CA ASN A 141 2.23 -2.64 -7.94
C ASN A 141 1.29 -3.27 -8.98
N ASP A 142 1.22 -2.66 -10.15
CA ASP A 142 0.44 -3.08 -11.31
C ASP A 142 1.04 -2.46 -12.57
N GLY A 143 0.71 -3.07 -13.69
CA GLY A 143 1.06 -2.53 -14.99
C GLY A 143 0.72 -3.47 -16.11
N MET A 144 1.12 -3.06 -17.30
CA MET A 144 0.93 -3.77 -18.55
C MET A 144 2.15 -3.59 -19.43
N ASN A 145 2.45 -4.59 -20.25
CA ASN A 145 3.55 -4.52 -21.21
C ASN A 145 3.07 -4.54 -22.66
N THR A 146 3.93 -4.12 -23.60
CA THR A 146 3.61 -4.11 -25.03
C THR A 146 3.44 -5.49 -25.64
N SER A 147 3.85 -6.55 -24.95
CA SER A 147 3.53 -7.94 -25.31
C SER A 147 2.08 -8.33 -24.98
N GLY A 148 1.34 -7.46 -24.30
CA GLY A 148 -0.08 -7.61 -24.03
C GLY A 148 -0.37 -8.43 -22.78
N LEU A 149 0.53 -8.44 -21.80
CA LEU A 149 0.29 -8.99 -20.46
C LEU A 149 0.00 -7.85 -19.48
N VAL A 150 -1.04 -8.01 -18.67
CA VAL A 150 -1.32 -7.19 -17.48
C VAL A 150 -1.07 -8.01 -16.23
N ALA A 151 -0.53 -7.37 -15.20
CA ALA A 151 -0.45 -7.93 -13.86
C ALA A 151 -0.87 -6.88 -12.82
N SER A 152 -1.56 -7.32 -11.77
CA SER A 152 -1.78 -6.53 -10.56
C SER A 152 -1.74 -7.43 -9.34
N LEU A 153 -1.57 -6.85 -8.15
CA LEU A 153 -1.47 -7.63 -6.90
C LEU A 153 -2.37 -7.12 -5.75
N THR A 154 -2.81 -8.03 -4.90
CA THR A 154 -3.37 -7.75 -3.57
C THR A 154 -2.56 -8.45 -2.49
N PHE A 155 -2.74 -8.06 -1.23
CA PHE A 155 -2.16 -8.82 -0.10
C PHE A 155 -2.81 -10.20 0.05
N GLY A 156 -2.03 -11.21 0.42
CA GLY A 156 -2.51 -12.60 0.52
C GLY A 156 -3.21 -12.95 1.83
N GLY A 157 -3.26 -12.04 2.81
CA GLY A 157 -3.97 -12.25 4.07
C GLY A 157 -3.19 -13.00 5.16
N SER A 158 -1.86 -13.07 5.03
CA SER A 158 -0.97 -13.71 6.02
C SER A 158 0.18 -12.81 6.41
N ASN A 159 0.41 -12.66 7.72
CA ASN A 159 1.55 -11.92 8.27
C ASN A 159 2.87 -12.72 8.25
N LYS A 160 2.89 -13.92 7.65
CA LYS A 160 4.11 -14.71 7.50
C LYS A 160 5.10 -13.96 6.61
N VAL A 161 6.31 -13.77 7.13
CA VAL A 161 7.47 -13.28 6.39
C VAL A 161 8.46 -14.42 6.26
N GLY A 162 8.93 -14.69 5.05
CA GLY A 162 9.90 -15.74 4.76
C GLY A 162 11.01 -15.26 3.83
N LYS A 163 11.79 -16.22 3.31
CA LYS A 163 12.87 -15.91 2.37
C LYS A 163 12.30 -15.73 0.96
N GLY A 164 12.61 -14.61 0.33
CA GLY A 164 12.16 -14.34 -1.04
C GLY A 164 12.29 -12.87 -1.40
N PHE A 165 11.69 -12.51 -2.54
CA PHE A 165 11.69 -11.17 -3.08
C PHE A 165 10.44 -10.38 -2.69
N GLY A 166 10.61 -9.07 -2.62
CA GLY A 166 9.53 -8.09 -2.57
C GLY A 166 8.63 -8.22 -3.78
N ILE A 167 7.31 -8.21 -3.58
CA ILE A 167 6.37 -8.39 -4.68
C ILE A 167 6.51 -7.31 -5.78
N PRO A 168 6.87 -6.03 -5.52
CA PRO A 168 7.07 -5.06 -6.59
C PRO A 168 8.16 -5.47 -7.59
N PHE A 169 9.22 -6.13 -7.12
CA PHE A 169 10.32 -6.60 -7.94
C PHE A 169 9.92 -7.86 -8.74
N ILE A 170 9.15 -8.76 -8.13
CA ILE A 170 8.57 -9.92 -8.83
C ILE A 170 7.63 -9.45 -9.95
N MET A 171 6.77 -8.47 -9.67
CA MET A 171 5.84 -7.90 -10.65
C MET A 171 6.56 -7.23 -11.80
N ARG A 172 7.61 -6.44 -11.51
CA ARG A 172 8.48 -5.88 -12.54
C ARG A 172 9.10 -7.00 -13.38
N TYR A 173 9.69 -8.02 -12.77
CA TYR A 173 10.30 -9.13 -13.50
C TYR A 173 9.31 -9.87 -14.41
N VAL A 174 8.09 -10.16 -13.92
CA VAL A 174 7.03 -10.78 -14.72
C VAL A 174 6.70 -9.92 -15.95
N LEU A 175 6.43 -8.63 -15.76
CA LEU A 175 6.09 -7.74 -16.87
C LEU A 175 7.28 -7.45 -17.80
N GLN A 176 8.51 -7.59 -17.31
CA GLN A 176 9.74 -7.40 -18.07
C GLN A 176 10.07 -8.58 -18.98
N THR A 177 9.69 -9.80 -18.61
CA THR A 177 10.17 -11.03 -19.25
C THR A 177 9.07 -11.92 -19.83
N CYS A 178 7.82 -11.72 -19.44
CA CYS A 178 6.68 -12.54 -19.89
C CYS A 178 5.78 -11.77 -20.85
N GLY A 179 5.37 -12.40 -21.95
CA GLY A 179 4.42 -11.84 -22.90
C GLY A 179 2.98 -12.32 -22.76
N ASN A 180 2.72 -13.34 -21.92
CA ASN A 180 1.37 -13.90 -21.74
C ASN A 180 1.20 -14.56 -20.36
N VAL A 181 -0.04 -14.93 -20.04
CA VAL A 181 -0.40 -15.49 -18.72
C VAL A 181 0.34 -16.79 -18.43
N ARG A 182 0.53 -17.67 -19.42
CA ARG A 182 1.22 -18.96 -19.22
C ARG A 182 2.69 -18.79 -18.83
N GLN A 183 3.39 -17.85 -19.45
CA GLN A 183 4.77 -17.52 -19.09
C GLN A 183 4.83 -16.91 -17.68
N ALA A 184 3.93 -15.98 -17.37
CA ALA A 184 3.86 -15.35 -16.06
C ALA A 184 3.61 -16.35 -14.92
N ILE A 185 2.70 -17.33 -15.11
CA ILE A 185 2.47 -18.40 -14.13
C ILE A 185 3.76 -19.18 -13.84
N LYS A 186 4.52 -19.56 -14.87
CA LYS A 186 5.79 -20.29 -14.69
C LYS A 186 6.81 -19.50 -13.88
N VAL A 187 6.90 -18.19 -14.11
CA VAL A 187 7.75 -17.30 -13.31
C VAL A 187 7.27 -17.25 -11.86
N LEU A 188 5.98 -17.00 -11.64
CA LEU A 188 5.40 -16.88 -10.29
C LEU A 188 5.47 -18.18 -9.48
N GLN A 189 5.48 -19.35 -10.12
CA GLN A 189 5.69 -20.64 -9.46
C GLN A 189 7.14 -20.87 -9.00
N ARG A 190 8.11 -20.20 -9.64
CA ARG A 190 9.55 -20.40 -9.41
C ARG A 190 10.16 -19.34 -8.51
N VAL A 191 9.71 -18.08 -8.63
CA VAL A 191 10.29 -16.95 -7.90
C VAL A 191 9.73 -16.91 -6.47
N PRO A 192 10.56 -17.04 -5.42
CA PRO A 192 10.09 -17.04 -4.05
C PRO A 192 9.64 -15.64 -3.63
N SER A 193 8.45 -15.53 -3.05
CA SER A 193 7.95 -14.29 -2.45
C SER A 193 8.25 -14.25 -0.95
N HIS A 194 8.67 -13.08 -0.46
CA HIS A 194 8.97 -12.89 0.96
C HIS A 194 7.72 -12.80 1.86
N MET A 195 6.54 -12.56 1.29
CA MET A 195 5.25 -12.48 1.99
C MET A 195 4.12 -13.08 1.13
N ALA A 196 2.92 -13.17 1.70
CA ALA A 196 1.76 -13.68 0.97
C ALA A 196 1.12 -12.59 0.09
N TYR A 197 0.87 -12.92 -1.18
CA TYR A 197 0.23 -12.03 -2.16
C TYR A 197 -0.67 -12.82 -3.11
N ASN A 198 -1.62 -12.13 -3.71
CA ASN A 198 -2.40 -12.65 -4.85
C ASN A 198 -2.06 -11.83 -6.07
N VAL A 199 -1.62 -12.48 -7.15
CA VAL A 199 -1.27 -11.83 -8.42
C VAL A 199 -2.32 -12.21 -9.47
N THR A 200 -3.09 -11.23 -9.92
CA THR A 200 -4.06 -11.41 -11.01
C THR A 200 -3.42 -11.01 -12.33
N LEU A 201 -3.51 -11.90 -13.32
CA LEU A 201 -2.96 -11.78 -14.65
C LEU A 201 -4.09 -11.82 -15.69
N VAL A 202 -3.97 -11.04 -16.76
CA VAL A 202 -4.77 -11.19 -17.98
C VAL A 202 -3.91 -10.83 -19.18
N ASP A 203 -4.09 -11.52 -20.31
CA ASP A 203 -3.44 -11.15 -21.56
C ASP A 203 -4.41 -10.73 -22.67
N ARG A 204 -3.85 -10.22 -23.77
CA ARG A 204 -4.60 -9.74 -24.95
C ARG A 204 -5.47 -10.82 -25.61
N GLN A 205 -5.20 -12.10 -25.36
CA GLN A 205 -6.00 -13.22 -25.90
C GLN A 205 -7.16 -13.57 -24.97
N GLY A 206 -7.25 -12.93 -23.79
CA GLY A 206 -8.26 -13.22 -22.79
C GLY A 206 -7.92 -14.42 -21.90
N ASP A 207 -6.69 -14.96 -21.95
CA ASP A 207 -6.24 -15.89 -20.92
C ASP A 207 -6.03 -15.10 -19.62
N PHE A 208 -6.34 -15.69 -18.47
CA PHE A 208 -6.27 -15.01 -17.17
C PHE A 208 -6.03 -15.98 -16.02
N ALA A 209 -5.29 -15.59 -15.00
CA ALA A 209 -5.14 -16.41 -13.80
C ALA A 209 -4.95 -15.56 -12.56
N THR A 210 -5.35 -16.10 -11.42
CA THR A 210 -5.03 -15.53 -10.11
C THR A 210 -4.06 -16.49 -9.43
N VAL A 211 -2.85 -16.02 -9.15
CA VAL A 211 -1.77 -16.83 -8.57
C VAL A 211 -1.51 -16.37 -7.14
N MET A 212 -1.75 -17.25 -6.20
CA MET A 212 -1.56 -17.02 -4.78
C MET A 212 -0.14 -17.46 -4.38
N LEU A 213 0.65 -16.52 -3.86
CA LEU A 213 2.01 -16.73 -3.41
C LEU A 213 2.03 -16.74 -1.88
N VAL A 214 2.80 -17.65 -1.28
CA VAL A 214 3.08 -17.68 0.15
C VAL A 214 4.54 -18.10 0.34
N PRO A 215 5.28 -17.51 1.30
CA PRO A 215 6.66 -17.89 1.53
C PRO A 215 6.78 -19.37 1.87
N ASP A 216 7.78 -20.03 1.28
CA ASP A 216 8.09 -21.46 1.45
C ASP A 216 6.94 -22.42 1.08
N GLN A 217 6.01 -21.99 0.23
CA GLN A 217 4.93 -22.85 -0.27
C GLN A 217 4.85 -22.78 -1.80
N PRO A 218 4.41 -23.86 -2.47
CA PRO A 218 4.08 -23.82 -3.88
C PRO A 218 3.00 -22.77 -4.16
N ALA A 219 3.14 -22.05 -5.27
CA ALA A 219 2.11 -21.12 -5.71
C ALA A 219 0.82 -21.87 -6.07
N ILE A 220 -0.33 -21.34 -5.66
CA ILE A 220 -1.65 -21.88 -6.02
C ILE A 220 -2.18 -21.07 -7.21
N VAL A 221 -2.45 -21.73 -8.32
CA VAL A 221 -2.98 -21.10 -9.54
C VAL A 221 -4.48 -21.36 -9.62
N THR A 222 -5.27 -20.30 -9.69
CA THR A 222 -6.74 -20.37 -9.83
C THR A 222 -7.22 -19.62 -11.06
N ARG A 223 -8.49 -19.87 -11.41
CA ARG A 223 -9.23 -19.12 -12.43
C ARG A 223 -10.32 -18.25 -11.80
N GLU A 224 -10.09 -17.78 -10.58
CA GLU A 224 -10.98 -16.83 -9.93
C GLU A 224 -10.90 -15.46 -10.61
N ARG A 225 -12.03 -14.97 -11.10
CA ARG A 225 -12.12 -13.71 -11.86
C ARG A 225 -12.00 -12.47 -10.97
N CYS A 226 -12.05 -12.62 -9.66
CA CYS A 226 -11.84 -11.53 -8.73
C CYS A 226 -11.10 -12.04 -7.49
N ILE A 227 -10.39 -11.15 -6.81
CA ILE A 227 -9.77 -11.44 -5.53
C ILE A 227 -9.60 -10.15 -4.71
N THR A 228 -9.57 -10.32 -3.40
CA THR A 228 -9.32 -9.23 -2.44
C THR A 228 -8.10 -9.60 -1.59
N ASN A 229 -8.10 -9.40 -0.28
CA ASN A 229 -6.90 -9.48 0.58
C ASN A 229 -6.78 -10.78 1.40
N HIS A 230 -7.31 -11.87 0.87
CA HIS A 230 -7.16 -13.22 1.42
C HIS A 230 -6.97 -14.22 0.28
N GLN A 231 -6.54 -15.43 0.63
CA GLN A 231 -6.36 -16.56 -0.28
C GLN A 231 -7.56 -17.51 -0.15
N THR A 232 -7.33 -18.82 -0.21
CA THR A 232 -8.38 -19.86 -0.07
C THR A 232 -9.14 -19.78 1.25
N GLN A 233 -8.54 -19.22 2.29
CA GLN A 233 -9.14 -19.05 3.61
C GLN A 233 -8.62 -17.79 4.29
N VAL A 234 -9.40 -17.30 5.27
CA VAL A 234 -8.96 -16.20 6.13
C VAL A 234 -8.02 -16.74 7.21
N THR A 235 -6.72 -16.47 7.06
CA THR A 235 -5.70 -16.83 8.04
C THR A 235 -5.40 -15.73 9.06
N TRP A 236 -5.81 -14.49 8.79
CA TRP A 236 -5.59 -13.34 9.66
C TRP A 236 -6.89 -12.54 9.89
N PRO A 237 -7.71 -12.93 10.89
CA PRO A 237 -9.05 -12.37 11.07
C PRO A 237 -9.08 -10.85 11.28
N GLN A 238 -8.11 -10.28 12.02
CA GLN A 238 -8.05 -8.85 12.29
C GLN A 238 -7.84 -8.04 10.99
N GLN A 239 -6.96 -8.52 10.11
CA GLN A 239 -6.73 -7.89 8.80
C GLN A 239 -7.96 -8.07 7.88
N ALA A 240 -8.63 -9.22 7.96
CA ALA A 240 -9.82 -9.49 7.17
C ALA A 240 -10.98 -8.53 7.51
N VAL A 241 -11.16 -8.24 8.80
CA VAL A 241 -12.12 -7.24 9.29
C VAL A 241 -11.71 -5.84 8.84
N PHE A 242 -10.45 -5.44 9.07
CA PHE A 242 -9.95 -4.11 8.71
C PHE A 242 -10.13 -3.81 7.21
N SER A 243 -9.76 -4.76 6.35
CA SER A 243 -9.81 -4.61 4.90
C SER A 243 -11.18 -4.95 4.30
N LYS A 244 -12.15 -5.41 5.10
CA LYS A 244 -13.45 -5.93 4.66
C LYS A 244 -13.32 -6.95 3.52
N THR A 245 -12.29 -7.80 3.60
CA THR A 245 -11.87 -8.61 2.45
C THR A 245 -12.94 -9.59 2.00
N VAL A 246 -13.67 -10.20 2.94
CA VAL A 246 -14.72 -11.18 2.66
C VAL A 246 -15.93 -10.48 2.03
N GLU A 247 -16.39 -9.37 2.62
CA GLU A 247 -17.51 -8.57 2.10
C GLU A 247 -17.25 -8.10 0.66
N ARG A 248 -16.06 -7.53 0.40
CA ARG A 248 -15.69 -7.07 -0.94
C ARG A 248 -15.57 -8.22 -1.95
N LYS A 249 -15.10 -9.39 -1.51
CA LYS A 249 -15.00 -10.58 -2.37
C LYS A 249 -16.38 -11.10 -2.74
N GLN A 250 -17.26 -11.25 -1.75
CA GLN A 250 -18.64 -11.68 -1.97
C GLN A 250 -19.38 -10.73 -2.93
N PHE A 251 -19.26 -9.42 -2.73
CA PHE A 251 -19.83 -8.43 -3.63
C PHE A 251 -19.33 -8.59 -5.07
N LEU A 252 -18.03 -8.82 -5.28
CA LEU A 252 -17.46 -9.04 -6.62
C LEU A 252 -17.91 -10.37 -7.23
N ASP A 253 -17.99 -11.44 -6.44
CA ASP A 253 -18.45 -12.75 -6.89
C ASP A 253 -19.91 -12.66 -7.39
N GLU A 254 -20.79 -12.03 -6.62
CA GLU A 254 -22.19 -11.79 -7.01
C GLU A 254 -22.29 -10.91 -8.26
N LEU A 255 -21.51 -9.83 -8.31
CA LEU A 255 -21.48 -8.90 -9.45
C LEU A 255 -21.01 -9.59 -10.75
N LEU A 256 -20.01 -10.46 -10.67
CA LEU A 256 -19.44 -11.17 -11.83
C LEU A 256 -20.20 -12.46 -12.19
N ALA A 257 -21.04 -12.99 -11.29
CA ALA A 257 -21.95 -14.10 -11.57
C ALA A 257 -23.12 -13.67 -12.47
N GLY A 258 -23.49 -12.39 -12.46
CA GLY A 258 -24.50 -11.83 -13.34
C GLY A 258 -24.16 -11.99 -14.83
N LYS A 259 -25.15 -12.37 -15.65
CA LYS A 259 -24.94 -12.52 -17.10
C LYS A 259 -24.80 -11.12 -17.73
N LYS A 260 -23.59 -10.79 -18.21
CA LYS A 260 -23.25 -9.63 -19.07
C LYS A 260 -22.91 -8.31 -18.36
N ILE A 261 -22.11 -8.32 -17.29
CA ILE A 261 -21.51 -7.07 -16.82
C ILE A 261 -20.59 -6.46 -17.88
N LYS A 262 -20.70 -5.15 -18.09
CA LYS A 262 -19.83 -4.36 -18.98
C LYS A 262 -18.82 -3.56 -18.19
N GLU A 263 -17.73 -3.17 -18.86
CA GLU A 263 -16.66 -2.37 -18.27
C GLU A 263 -17.15 -1.12 -17.51
N PRO A 264 -18.07 -0.29 -18.04
CA PRO A 264 -18.52 0.89 -17.30
C PRO A 264 -19.25 0.55 -16.00
N GLN A 265 -20.00 -0.55 -15.96
CA GLN A 265 -20.73 -1.00 -14.76
C GLN A 265 -19.74 -1.51 -13.70
N LEU A 266 -18.76 -2.30 -14.12
CA LEU A 266 -17.70 -2.79 -13.23
C LEU A 266 -16.88 -1.62 -12.68
N ARG A 267 -16.48 -0.67 -13.54
CA ARG A 267 -15.77 0.55 -13.13
C ARG A 267 -16.58 1.39 -12.13
N SER A 268 -17.86 1.59 -12.38
CA SER A 268 -18.76 2.29 -11.45
C SER A 268 -18.81 1.60 -10.08
N ALA A 269 -18.83 0.26 -10.05
CA ALA A 269 -18.80 -0.49 -8.80
C ALA A 269 -17.47 -0.30 -8.03
N PHE A 270 -16.33 -0.29 -8.72
CA PHE A 270 -15.02 -0.04 -8.09
C PHE A 270 -14.86 1.38 -7.55
N LEU A 271 -15.61 2.35 -8.10
CA LEU A 271 -15.65 3.75 -7.68
C LEU A 271 -16.71 4.02 -6.60
N ALA A 272 -17.32 2.98 -6.03
CA ALA A 272 -18.33 3.08 -4.99
C ALA A 272 -18.10 2.06 -3.86
N ALA A 273 -18.72 2.29 -2.70
CA ALA A 273 -18.76 1.28 -1.65
C ALA A 273 -19.50 0.01 -2.16
N PRO A 274 -19.09 -1.20 -1.74
CA PRO A 274 -18.09 -1.48 -0.70
C PRO A 274 -16.64 -1.58 -1.23
N LEU A 275 -16.41 -1.45 -2.53
CA LEU A 275 -15.08 -1.62 -3.13
C LEU A 275 -14.16 -0.42 -2.94
N LEU A 276 -14.71 0.79 -3.04
CA LEU A 276 -14.01 2.02 -2.74
C LEU A 276 -13.90 2.20 -1.22
N SER A 277 -12.69 2.14 -0.69
CA SER A 277 -12.39 2.38 0.72
C SER A 277 -12.36 3.88 1.01
N GLY A 278 -13.20 4.31 1.96
CA GLY A 278 -13.36 5.71 2.36
C GLY A 278 -12.73 6.09 3.70
N ASN A 279 -11.90 5.22 4.30
CA ASN A 279 -11.44 5.36 5.70
C ASN A 279 -10.31 6.41 5.89
N TYR A 280 -10.31 7.50 5.11
CA TYR A 280 -9.21 8.48 5.09
C TYR A 280 -8.96 9.15 6.46
N GLN A 281 -9.97 9.20 7.34
CA GLN A 281 -9.82 9.66 8.73
C GLN A 281 -8.84 8.79 9.54
N GLN A 282 -8.65 7.54 9.15
CA GLN A 282 -7.68 6.60 9.73
C GLN A 282 -6.42 6.45 8.85
N GLN A 283 -6.14 7.44 7.99
CA GLN A 283 -5.02 7.43 7.03
C GLN A 283 -5.03 6.19 6.13
N PHE A 284 -6.20 5.72 5.69
CA PHE A 284 -6.31 4.57 4.79
C PHE A 284 -7.50 4.72 3.86
N GLY A 285 -7.30 4.57 2.54
CA GLY A 285 -8.40 4.63 1.59
C GLY A 285 -7.94 4.23 0.19
N THR A 286 -8.89 4.14 -0.74
CA THR A 286 -8.54 3.87 -2.13
C THR A 286 -7.80 5.07 -2.73
N VAL A 287 -6.52 4.89 -3.00
CA VAL A 287 -5.64 5.90 -3.61
C VAL A 287 -5.99 6.08 -5.08
N TYR A 288 -6.27 5.00 -5.82
CA TYR A 288 -6.76 5.05 -7.20
C TYR A 288 -7.49 3.75 -7.61
N THR A 289 -8.33 3.87 -8.65
CA THR A 289 -8.87 2.74 -9.41
C THR A 289 -8.20 2.69 -10.78
N ALA A 290 -7.44 1.63 -11.08
CA ALA A 290 -6.79 1.45 -12.38
C ALA A 290 -7.55 0.43 -13.25
N VAL A 291 -7.68 0.72 -14.54
CA VAL A 291 -8.22 -0.20 -15.56
C VAL A 291 -7.17 -0.38 -16.64
N TYR A 292 -6.82 -1.63 -16.95
CA TYR A 292 -5.83 -2.01 -17.95
C TYR A 292 -6.48 -2.86 -19.04
N LYS A 293 -6.18 -2.55 -20.30
CA LYS A 293 -6.78 -3.18 -21.48
C LYS A 293 -5.66 -3.64 -22.43
N PRO A 294 -5.21 -4.91 -22.33
CA PRO A 294 -4.04 -5.41 -23.05
C PRO A 294 -4.20 -5.55 -24.55
N LEU A 295 -5.43 -5.70 -25.05
CA LEU A 295 -5.67 -5.80 -26.49
C LEU A 295 -5.51 -4.43 -27.15
N SER A 296 -6.14 -3.39 -26.61
CA SER A 296 -6.03 -2.01 -27.10
C SER A 296 -4.74 -1.28 -26.68
N GLY A 297 -3.99 -1.79 -25.72
CA GLY A 297 -2.77 -1.12 -25.26
C GLY A 297 -3.05 0.12 -24.40
N THR A 298 -4.22 0.19 -23.76
CA THR A 298 -4.70 1.37 -23.03
C THR A 298 -4.84 1.11 -21.53
N MET A 299 -4.68 2.17 -20.74
CA MET A 299 -4.93 2.15 -19.30
C MET A 299 -5.51 3.47 -18.81
N SER A 300 -6.28 3.42 -17.72
CA SER A 300 -6.82 4.61 -17.08
C SER A 300 -6.81 4.53 -15.56
N TYR A 301 -6.56 5.67 -14.94
CA TYR A 301 -6.69 5.90 -13.51
C TYR A 301 -7.93 6.74 -13.25
N ASN A 302 -8.75 6.29 -12.30
CA ASN A 302 -10.10 6.77 -12.08
C ASN A 302 -10.30 7.11 -10.61
N TRP A 303 -11.03 8.20 -10.37
CA TRP A 303 -11.45 8.65 -9.05
C TRP A 303 -12.90 9.15 -9.11
N PRO A 304 -13.68 9.05 -8.03
CA PRO A 304 -15.07 9.50 -8.03
C PRO A 304 -15.21 10.99 -8.39
N GLY A 305 -16.02 11.28 -9.40
CA GLY A 305 -16.30 12.66 -9.83
C GLY A 305 -15.18 13.34 -10.61
N GLU A 306 -14.06 12.65 -10.88
CA GLU A 306 -12.94 13.16 -11.64
C GLU A 306 -12.94 12.62 -13.08
N LYS A 307 -12.46 13.42 -14.03
CA LYS A 307 -12.18 12.91 -15.37
C LYS A 307 -11.06 11.86 -15.30
N ALA A 308 -11.28 10.69 -15.88
CA ALA A 308 -10.28 9.63 -15.96
C ALA A 308 -8.97 10.15 -16.56
N TRP A 309 -7.85 9.73 -15.97
CA TRP A 309 -6.51 10.02 -16.46
C TRP A 309 -6.06 8.84 -17.32
N GLN A 310 -5.89 9.08 -18.60
CA GLN A 310 -5.72 8.02 -19.60
C GLN A 310 -4.29 8.01 -20.13
N HIS A 311 -3.78 6.81 -20.35
CA HIS A 311 -2.49 6.55 -20.97
C HIS A 311 -2.64 5.40 -21.98
N SER A 312 -1.69 5.31 -22.89
CA SER A 312 -1.56 4.18 -23.82
C SER A 312 -0.12 4.08 -24.29
N PHE A 313 0.28 2.93 -24.83
CA PHE A 313 1.58 2.81 -25.49
C PHE A 313 1.73 3.71 -26.71
N ALA A 314 0.63 4.00 -27.42
CA ALA A 314 0.63 4.82 -28.62
C ALA A 314 0.76 6.33 -28.34
N ASP A 315 0.30 6.79 -27.15
CA ASP A 315 0.29 8.21 -26.78
C ASP A 315 0.50 8.39 -25.27
N PHE A 316 1.64 7.93 -24.76
CA PHE A 316 2.00 8.21 -23.37
C PHE A 316 2.58 9.62 -23.26
N LYS A 317 2.01 10.43 -22.36
CA LYS A 317 2.49 11.79 -22.08
C LYS A 317 2.85 11.94 -20.61
N ALA A 318 4.06 12.45 -20.37
CA ALA A 318 4.42 12.94 -19.05
C ALA A 318 3.42 14.03 -18.64
N SER A 319 2.85 13.87 -17.45
CA SER A 319 1.79 14.76 -16.95
C SER A 319 1.61 14.60 -15.46
N ASP A 320 1.01 15.61 -14.83
CA ASP A 320 0.60 15.54 -13.44
C ASP A 320 -0.92 15.65 -13.34
N LYS A 321 -1.51 14.98 -12.35
CA LYS A 321 -2.92 15.08 -12.03
C LYS A 321 -3.12 15.17 -10.52
N THR A 322 -3.68 16.28 -10.06
CA THR A 322 -4.09 16.44 -8.66
C THR A 322 -5.56 16.08 -8.50
N VAL A 323 -5.86 15.24 -7.52
CA VAL A 323 -7.23 14.84 -7.15
C VAL A 323 -7.47 15.04 -5.66
N SER A 324 -8.73 15.16 -5.26
CA SER A 324 -9.10 15.27 -3.83
C SER A 324 -9.62 13.94 -3.32
N LEU A 325 -8.76 13.19 -2.62
CA LEU A 325 -9.15 11.93 -1.99
C LEU A 325 -10.08 12.18 -0.79
N GLY A 326 -11.04 11.27 -0.59
CA GLY A 326 -12.04 11.35 0.47
C GLY A 326 -13.19 12.33 0.22
N LYS A 327 -13.40 12.77 -1.02
CA LYS A 327 -14.62 13.48 -1.41
C LYS A 327 -15.77 12.47 -1.54
N PRO A 328 -16.94 12.69 -0.92
CA PRO A 328 -18.12 11.88 -1.21
C PRO A 328 -18.45 12.03 -2.70
N ALA A 329 -18.69 10.92 -3.39
CA ALA A 329 -19.26 10.98 -4.72
C ALA A 329 -20.63 11.65 -4.62
N GLY A 330 -20.76 12.87 -5.14
CA GLY A 330 -22.06 13.50 -5.33
C GLY A 330 -22.80 12.71 -6.41
N LEU A 331 -23.50 11.65 -6.02
CA LEU A 331 -24.40 10.92 -6.91
C LEU A 331 -25.55 11.87 -7.29
N LYS A 332 -25.47 12.46 -8.49
CA LYS A 332 -26.69 12.83 -9.21
C LYS A 332 -27.28 11.51 -9.71
N VAL A 333 -28.21 10.95 -8.94
CA VAL A 333 -29.03 9.82 -9.38
C VAL A 333 -29.81 10.31 -10.60
N GLN A 334 -29.54 9.75 -11.77
CA GLN A 334 -30.49 9.79 -12.87
C GLN A 334 -31.64 8.88 -12.48
N GLU A 335 -32.76 9.48 -12.09
CA GLU A 335 -34.05 8.81 -11.94
C GLU A 335 -34.37 8.09 -13.26
N ASN A 336 -34.26 6.76 -13.29
CA ASN A 336 -35.02 5.83 -14.15
C ASN A 336 -34.62 4.37 -13.90
N VAL A 337 -34.49 3.97 -12.63
CA VAL A 337 -34.54 2.56 -12.24
C VAL A 337 -35.58 2.44 -11.14
N THR A 338 -36.78 2.02 -11.49
CA THR A 338 -37.84 1.66 -10.54
C THR A 338 -37.42 0.41 -9.80
N VAL A 339 -36.77 0.59 -8.65
CA VAL A 339 -36.67 -0.43 -7.61
C VAL A 339 -37.94 -0.33 -6.79
N VAL A 340 -38.72 -1.41 -6.73
CA VAL A 340 -39.90 -1.51 -5.87
C VAL A 340 -39.44 -1.36 -4.42
N PRO A 341 -39.90 -0.33 -3.68
CA PRO A 341 -39.48 -0.12 -2.31
C PRO A 341 -40.11 -1.18 -1.41
N ALA A 342 -39.29 -1.90 -0.65
CA ALA A 342 -39.76 -2.67 0.48
C ALA A 342 -40.30 -1.68 1.53
N ASN A 343 -41.52 -1.94 2.01
CA ASN A 343 -42.20 -1.09 2.99
C ASN A 343 -41.32 -0.87 4.24
N PRO A 344 -41.19 0.37 4.73
CA PRO A 344 -40.48 0.66 5.97
C PRO A 344 -41.31 0.15 7.16
N THR A 345 -40.83 -0.90 7.82
CA THR A 345 -41.26 -1.23 9.17
C THR A 345 -40.90 -0.07 10.12
N PRO A 346 -41.80 0.36 11.02
CA PRO A 346 -41.53 1.46 11.94
C PRO A 346 -40.37 1.08 12.86
N TYR A 347 -39.31 1.89 12.85
CA TYR A 347 -38.22 1.78 13.79
C TYR A 347 -38.74 2.15 15.19
N VAL A 348 -38.84 1.16 16.06
CA VAL A 348 -39.11 1.35 17.48
C VAL A 348 -37.77 1.63 18.17
N GLU A 349 -37.67 2.77 18.85
CA GLU A 349 -36.65 3.03 19.86
C GLU A 349 -36.63 1.86 20.87
N SER A 350 -35.67 0.96 20.72
CA SER A 350 -35.42 -0.09 21.71
C SER A 350 -33.91 -0.21 21.93
N ASP A 351 -33.53 0.11 23.15
CA ASP A 351 -32.31 -0.20 23.89
C ASP A 351 -31.12 -0.80 23.11
N TYR A 352 -30.02 -0.04 23.09
CA TYR A 352 -28.69 -0.45 22.66
C TYR A 352 -28.16 -1.67 23.44
N ASN A 353 -28.65 -2.86 23.12
CA ASN A 353 -28.07 -4.11 23.58
C ASN A 353 -27.25 -4.72 22.44
N LEU A 354 -25.98 -4.31 22.36
CA LEU A 354 -24.96 -5.04 21.58
C LEU A 354 -25.04 -6.54 21.90
N PRO A 355 -24.90 -7.45 20.92
CA PRO A 355 -24.86 -8.89 21.17
C PRO A 355 -23.82 -9.23 22.25
N ALA A 356 -24.13 -10.19 23.13
CA ALA A 356 -23.26 -10.54 24.26
C ALA A 356 -21.82 -10.88 23.82
N SER A 357 -21.68 -11.51 22.65
CA SER A 357 -20.39 -11.81 22.01
C SER A 357 -19.62 -10.55 21.60
N THR A 358 -20.28 -9.57 20.97
CA THR A 358 -19.69 -8.28 20.59
C THR A 358 -19.27 -7.50 21.84
N ARG A 359 -20.09 -7.53 22.89
CA ARG A 359 -19.76 -6.93 24.19
C ARG A 359 -18.50 -7.56 24.80
N GLN A 360 -18.42 -8.89 24.83
CA GLN A 360 -17.27 -9.61 25.37
C GLN A 360 -15.99 -9.36 24.56
N GLN A 361 -16.08 -9.29 23.23
CA GLN A 361 -14.93 -9.01 22.36
C GLN A 361 -14.41 -7.58 22.52
N LEU A 362 -15.31 -6.59 22.60
CA LEU A 362 -14.93 -5.19 22.85
C LEU A 362 -14.23 -5.06 24.22
N LEU A 363 -14.78 -5.70 25.25
CA LEU A 363 -14.19 -5.72 26.59
C LEU A 363 -12.82 -6.39 26.62
N GLN A 364 -12.66 -7.54 25.96
CA GLN A 364 -11.35 -8.22 25.85
C GLN A 364 -10.33 -7.34 25.13
N SER A 365 -10.72 -6.69 24.03
CA SER A 365 -9.81 -5.84 23.24
C SER A 365 -9.25 -4.66 24.05
N LEU A 366 -10.03 -4.09 24.97
CA LEU A 366 -9.61 -2.99 25.84
C LEU A 366 -8.73 -3.45 27.00
N VAL A 367 -9.00 -4.62 27.57
CA VAL A 367 -8.18 -5.19 28.66
C VAL A 367 -6.73 -5.42 28.21
N TYR A 368 -6.54 -5.82 26.95
CA TYR A 368 -5.22 -6.07 26.36
C TYR A 368 -4.64 -4.87 25.60
N LEU A 369 -5.31 -3.72 25.60
CA LEU A 369 -4.81 -2.51 24.93
C LEU A 369 -3.60 -1.95 25.71
N PRO A 370 -2.41 -1.81 25.09
CA PRO A 370 -1.24 -1.28 25.77
C PRO A 370 -1.37 0.23 25.99
N ALA A 371 -0.94 0.72 27.16
CA ALA A 371 -1.03 2.15 27.50
C ALA A 371 -0.20 3.06 26.57
N SER A 372 0.78 2.50 25.88
CA SER A 372 1.65 3.22 24.93
C SER A 372 0.95 3.64 23.65
N VAL A 373 -0.26 3.14 23.34
CA VAL A 373 -0.95 3.43 22.08
C VAL A 373 -2.12 4.41 22.23
N VAL A 374 -2.38 4.95 23.42
CA VAL A 374 -3.54 5.83 23.71
C VAL A 374 -3.11 7.23 24.15
N GLY A 375 -4.03 8.21 24.07
CA GLY A 375 -3.76 9.61 24.39
C GLY A 375 -3.85 9.96 25.88
N GLN A 376 -4.63 9.19 26.65
CA GLN A 376 -4.71 9.29 28.11
C GLN A 376 -4.45 7.91 28.77
N PRO A 377 -3.18 7.54 29.00
CA PRO A 377 -2.81 6.27 29.64
C PRO A 377 -3.49 6.03 31.01
N GLU A 378 -3.62 7.07 31.83
CA GLU A 378 -4.25 6.97 33.16
C GLU A 378 -5.77 6.75 33.07
N ALA A 379 -6.43 7.33 32.06
CA ALA A 379 -7.84 7.09 31.79
C ALA A 379 -8.09 5.65 31.32
N LEU A 380 -7.15 5.07 30.56
CA LEU A 380 -7.21 3.66 30.15
C LEU A 380 -7.08 2.72 31.36
N GLU A 381 -6.15 2.98 32.28
CA GLU A 381 -6.00 2.15 33.47
C GLU A 381 -7.21 2.27 34.42
N THR A 382 -7.78 3.47 34.56
CA THR A 382 -9.03 3.69 35.30
C THR A 382 -10.20 2.91 34.69
N LEU A 383 -10.32 2.92 33.35
CA LEU A 383 -11.35 2.16 32.63
C LEU A 383 -11.14 0.65 32.81
N LYS A 384 -9.91 0.15 32.69
CA LYS A 384 -9.58 -1.27 32.92
C LYS A 384 -9.92 -1.74 34.34
N GLN A 385 -9.71 -0.90 35.35
CA GLN A 385 -10.07 -1.21 36.73
C GLN A 385 -11.59 -1.34 36.90
N ARG A 386 -12.37 -0.38 36.37
CA ARG A 386 -13.85 -0.43 36.41
C ARG A 386 -14.42 -1.66 35.72
N LEU A 387 -13.89 -1.99 34.53
CA LEU A 387 -14.30 -3.17 33.76
C LEU A 387 -14.03 -4.49 34.48
N ARG A 388 -13.07 -4.53 35.42
CA ARG A 388 -12.73 -5.72 36.21
C ARG A 388 -13.53 -5.81 37.51
N SER A 389 -14.03 -4.69 38.04
CA SER A 389 -14.65 -4.61 39.37
C SER A 389 -16.19 -4.59 39.37
N GLU A 390 -16.84 -4.08 38.32
CA GLU A 390 -18.30 -3.88 38.32
C GLU A 390 -19.05 -4.97 37.53
N LYS A 391 -20.05 -5.61 38.17
CA LYS A 391 -20.91 -6.64 37.55
C LYS A 391 -22.01 -6.06 36.64
N SER A 392 -22.27 -4.75 36.69
CA SER A 392 -23.24 -4.07 35.83
C SER A 392 -22.58 -2.88 35.14
N PHE A 393 -22.31 -3.02 33.85
CA PHE A 393 -21.59 -2.03 33.06
C PHE A 393 -22.56 -1.23 32.18
N CYS A 394 -22.59 0.09 32.32
CA CYS A 394 -23.45 0.99 31.53
C CYS A 394 -22.80 1.32 30.17
N TRP A 395 -23.41 0.87 29.06
CA TRP A 395 -22.89 1.10 27.71
C TRP A 395 -22.98 2.56 27.24
N LYS A 396 -23.89 3.35 27.82
CA LYS A 396 -23.98 4.79 27.53
C LYS A 396 -22.73 5.53 28.02
N ASP A 397 -22.26 5.20 29.23
CA ASP A 397 -21.06 5.83 29.80
C ASP A 397 -19.76 5.25 29.23
N TYR A 398 -19.81 4.09 28.58
CA TYR A 398 -18.65 3.45 27.94
C TYR A 398 -18.12 4.25 26.76
N ALA A 399 -19.01 4.73 25.87
CA ALA A 399 -18.60 5.47 24.68
C ALA A 399 -17.82 6.73 25.07
N ASP A 400 -18.31 7.46 26.07
CA ASP A 400 -17.66 8.67 26.59
C ASP A 400 -16.33 8.36 27.29
N GLN A 401 -16.25 7.25 28.03
CA GLN A 401 -15.03 6.83 28.71
C GLN A 401 -13.95 6.35 27.72
N VAL A 402 -14.34 5.62 26.67
CA VAL A 402 -13.43 5.21 25.58
C VAL A 402 -12.97 6.42 24.78
N ALA A 403 -13.85 7.39 24.50
CA ALA A 403 -13.46 8.62 23.82
C ALA A 403 -12.38 9.40 24.61
N ARG A 404 -12.45 9.41 25.94
CA ARG A 404 -11.43 10.03 26.80
C ARG A 404 -10.07 9.31 26.72
N VAL A 405 -10.05 7.98 26.62
CA VAL A 405 -8.81 7.21 26.44
C VAL A 405 -8.04 7.66 25.20
N TRP A 406 -8.76 7.98 24.12
CA TRP A 406 -8.18 8.39 22.85
C TRP A 406 -7.95 9.91 22.73
N HIS A 407 -8.15 10.68 23.81
CA HIS A 407 -7.95 12.12 23.80
C HIS A 407 -6.46 12.49 23.97
N TYR A 408 -5.86 13.14 22.98
CA TYR A 408 -4.50 13.67 23.08
C TYR A 408 -4.58 15.17 23.44
N PRO A 409 -3.93 15.62 24.53
CA PRO A 409 -3.96 17.02 24.89
C PRO A 409 -3.22 17.83 23.82
N VAL A 410 -3.86 18.90 23.35
CA VAL A 410 -3.25 19.85 22.41
C VAL A 410 -2.20 20.64 23.18
N HIS A 411 -0.91 20.44 22.87
CA HIS A 411 0.15 21.27 23.45
C HIS A 411 -0.02 22.73 23.00
N SER A 412 -0.16 23.63 23.97
CA SER A 412 -0.17 25.08 23.76
C SER A 412 1.18 25.55 23.21
N VAL A 413 1.12 26.25 22.08
CA VAL A 413 2.28 26.87 21.44
C VAL A 413 2.85 27.96 22.35
N CYS A 414 4.11 27.83 22.79
CA CYS A 414 4.85 28.89 23.46
C CYS A 414 5.01 30.10 22.53
N ARG A 415 4.55 31.28 22.97
CA ARG A 415 4.89 32.57 22.35
C ARG A 415 6.39 32.87 22.53
N PRO A 416 7.10 33.40 21.51
CA PRO A 416 8.46 33.87 21.70
C PRO A 416 8.47 35.24 22.42
N PRO A 417 9.54 35.58 23.17
CA PRO A 417 9.65 36.88 23.81
C PRO A 417 9.95 37.97 22.76
N ALA A 418 9.41 39.16 23.01
CA ALA A 418 9.63 40.35 22.19
C ALA A 418 11.07 40.87 22.32
N GLY A 419 11.74 41.17 21.20
CA GLY A 419 12.92 42.03 21.21
C GLY A 419 13.90 41.89 20.05
N ARG A 420 13.89 42.90 19.17
CA ARG A 420 14.99 43.46 18.34
C ARG A 420 15.39 42.78 17.00
N SER A 421 14.94 43.48 15.95
CA SER A 421 15.60 43.90 14.70
C SER A 421 16.28 42.89 13.76
N ALA A 422 15.65 42.79 12.57
CA ALA A 422 16.19 42.81 11.22
C ALA A 422 17.30 41.80 10.83
N PHE A 423 16.96 40.83 9.96
CA PHE A 423 17.59 40.66 8.64
C PHE A 423 16.73 39.74 7.74
N ARG A 424 16.89 39.91 6.42
CA ARG A 424 16.02 39.45 5.31
C ARG A 424 15.90 37.92 5.15
N ARG A 425 14.77 37.51 4.56
CA ARG A 425 14.36 36.14 4.18
C ARG A 425 15.15 35.56 3.00
N HIS A 426 15.37 34.24 3.03
CA HIS A 426 15.25 33.31 1.87
C HIS A 426 14.66 31.98 2.37
N PRO A 427 13.81 31.26 1.58
CA PRO A 427 13.08 30.10 2.08
C PRO A 427 13.84 28.79 1.82
N GLY A 428 14.26 28.13 2.89
CA GLY A 428 14.73 26.75 2.90
C GLY A 428 13.89 25.94 3.88
N VAL A 429 13.46 24.76 3.44
CA VAL A 429 12.65 23.77 4.15
C VAL A 429 13.19 23.53 5.58
N SER A 430 12.31 23.63 6.59
CA SER A 430 12.64 23.31 7.99
C SER A 430 11.94 22.02 8.41
N ILE A 431 12.77 21.03 8.75
CA ILE A 431 12.42 19.72 9.29
C ILE A 431 12.28 19.86 10.81
N CYS A 432 11.15 19.41 11.38
CA CYS A 432 10.98 19.32 12.83
C CYS A 432 11.30 17.88 13.27
N GLY A 433 12.51 17.68 13.80
CA GLY A 433 12.90 16.47 14.52
C GLY A 433 12.67 16.65 16.02
N TYR A 434 11.91 15.77 16.65
CA TYR A 434 11.86 15.65 18.10
C TYR A 434 12.87 14.62 18.57
N ALA A 435 13.96 15.10 19.17
CA ALA A 435 14.86 14.31 20.00
C ALA A 435 14.48 14.53 21.47
N LEU A 436 14.19 13.44 22.20
CA LEU A 436 14.04 13.46 23.65
C LEU A 436 15.40 13.21 24.29
N SER A 437 15.94 14.25 24.95
CA SER A 437 17.10 14.17 25.82
C SER A 437 16.71 13.57 27.17
N ALA A 438 17.43 12.56 27.64
CA ALA A 438 17.48 12.22 29.06
C ALA A 438 18.73 12.87 29.67
N ARG A 439 18.51 13.82 30.60
CA ARG A 439 19.52 14.33 31.52
C ARG A 439 19.55 13.43 32.75
N THR A 440 20.74 12.96 33.12
CA THR A 440 21.09 12.62 34.50
C THR A 440 22.39 13.38 34.84
N ALA A 441 22.35 14.15 35.92
CA ALA A 441 23.49 14.81 36.55
C ALA A 441 23.78 14.12 37.90
N PRO A 442 24.79 14.54 38.68
CA PRO A 442 26.20 14.72 38.36
C PRO A 442 27.09 13.88 39.29
N ASN A 443 28.37 13.71 38.99
CA ASN A 443 29.41 13.76 40.03
C ASN A 443 30.80 14.04 39.44
N SER A 444 31.51 14.86 40.19
CA SER A 444 32.81 15.48 39.94
C SER A 444 33.99 14.51 39.94
N ALA A 445 34.94 14.69 39.03
CA ALA A 445 36.36 14.84 39.35
C ALA A 445 37.16 15.27 38.09
N SER A 446 38.01 16.26 38.28
CA SER A 446 38.95 16.85 37.34
C SER A 446 40.12 15.93 36.96
N CYS A 447 40.60 15.98 35.71
CA CYS A 447 41.98 16.39 35.36
C CYS A 447 42.32 16.24 33.86
N ARG A 448 42.73 17.36 33.26
CA ARG A 448 43.81 17.63 32.26
C ARG A 448 44.23 16.54 31.23
N THR A 449 44.04 16.92 29.95
CA THR A 449 44.78 16.71 28.67
C THR A 449 46.22 16.11 28.65
N PRO A 450 46.84 15.80 27.46
CA PRO A 450 46.39 15.19 26.18
C PRO A 450 47.39 14.09 25.65
N VAL A 451 47.21 13.62 24.39
CA VAL A 451 48.23 13.08 23.41
C VAL A 451 48.07 11.62 22.91
N SER A 452 48.31 11.45 21.59
CA SER A 452 48.68 10.27 20.76
C SER A 452 47.61 9.18 20.50
N ALA A 453 47.17 8.87 19.27
CA ALA A 453 47.87 8.36 18.08
C ALA A 453 48.46 6.94 18.25
N LEU A 454 47.80 5.92 17.69
CA LEU A 454 48.33 4.68 17.08
C LEU A 454 47.10 3.84 16.64
N LYS A 455 46.85 3.59 15.34
CA LYS A 455 47.31 2.40 14.58
C LYS A 455 47.30 1.12 15.42
N ILE A 456 46.26 0.29 15.28
CA ILE A 456 46.17 -0.93 14.46
C ILE A 456 44.69 -1.23 14.24
#